data_AF-A0A2A5EFP4-F1
#
_entry.id   AF-A0A2A5EFP4-F1
#
_cell.length_a   1.000
_cell.length_b   1.000
_cell.length_c   1.000
_cell.angle_alpha   90.00
_cell.angle_beta   90.00
_cell.angle_gamma   90.00
#
_symmetry.space_group_name_H-M   'P 1'
#
loop_
_entity.id
_entity.type
_entity.pdbx_description
1 polymer ?
#
loop_
_entity_poly.entity_id
_entity_poly.type
_entity_poly.pdbx_seq_one_letter_code
_entity_poly.pdbx_strand_id
1 'polypeptide(L)'
;MNKIIVTLITLAFVASISIAEAQSLTKQERKALKKEIKTYKKNPEKWVKMQNRHKTEVTDLSDEIAVLKAKLAVTNTEKQELADKLTALMAQYADLKASMPSTKLPNGTVYQVQMGYYQYLDLMSFNAQLKTIKAEEVDGAKRYVIGHFENLMDAVQFSNDIKTLGISDAFVSQYINGERVMEFDAMKAIEN
;
A
#
# COMPACT_ATOMS: atom_id res chain seq x y z
N MET A 1 -9.27 -66.61 14.43
CA MET A 1 -8.36 -66.76 13.28
C MET A 1 -8.13 -65.46 12.50
N ASN A 2 -9.13 -64.59 12.33
CA ASN A 2 -9.01 -63.41 11.44
C ASN A 2 -8.06 -62.29 11.93
N LYS A 3 -7.78 -62.17 13.24
CA LYS A 3 -6.85 -61.13 13.76
C LYS A 3 -5.37 -61.47 13.60
N ILE A 4 -5.02 -62.75 13.50
CA ILE A 4 -3.64 -63.24 13.31
C ILE A 4 -3.25 -63.18 11.83
N ILE A 5 -4.21 -63.43 10.93
CA ILE A 5 -3.99 -63.35 9.48
C ILE A 5 -3.82 -61.88 9.04
N VAL A 6 -4.58 -60.95 9.62
CA VAL A 6 -4.45 -59.50 9.31
C VAL A 6 -3.15 -58.90 9.84
N THR A 7 -2.62 -59.39 10.97
CA THR A 7 -1.32 -58.96 11.52
C THR A 7 -0.13 -59.52 10.74
N LEU A 8 -0.24 -60.73 10.19
CA LEU A 8 0.79 -61.30 9.29
C LEU A 8 0.83 -60.62 7.92
N ILE A 9 -0.33 -60.24 7.35
CA ILE A 9 -0.41 -59.54 6.06
C ILE A 9 0.09 -58.09 6.18
N THR A 10 -0.17 -57.42 7.31
CA THR A 10 0.35 -56.06 7.56
C THR A 10 1.86 -56.06 7.84
N LEU A 11 2.39 -57.07 8.53
CA LEU A 11 3.84 -57.21 8.75
C LEU A 11 4.60 -57.55 7.45
N ALA A 12 4.01 -58.34 6.55
CA ALA A 12 4.55 -58.62 5.22
C ALA A 12 4.53 -57.39 4.30
N PHE A 13 3.55 -56.49 4.45
CA PHE A 13 3.44 -55.26 3.67
C PHE A 13 4.42 -54.17 4.15
N VAL A 14 4.70 -54.09 5.46
CA VAL A 14 5.71 -53.18 6.02
C VAL A 14 7.14 -53.64 5.71
N ALA A 15 7.39 -54.95 5.64
CA ALA A 15 8.69 -55.50 5.23
C ALA A 15 8.99 -55.32 3.72
N SER A 16 7.97 -55.14 2.88
CA SER A 16 8.17 -54.91 1.44
C SER A 16 8.37 -53.42 1.07
N ILE A 17 8.12 -52.49 2.00
CA ILE A 17 8.39 -51.05 1.80
C ILE A 17 9.86 -50.70 2.12
N SER A 18 10.58 -51.54 2.88
CA SER A 18 11.96 -51.27 3.30
C SER A 18 13.05 -51.87 2.39
N ILE A 19 12.70 -52.37 1.20
CA ILE A 19 13.67 -52.87 0.20
C ILE A 19 13.76 -51.92 -1.02
N ALA A 20 12.97 -50.85 -1.05
CA ALA A 20 12.94 -49.88 -2.15
C ALA A 20 14.09 -48.85 -2.17
N GLU A 21 15.06 -48.94 -1.25
CA GLU A 21 16.29 -48.12 -1.26
C GLU A 21 17.55 -48.89 -1.73
N ALA A 22 17.38 -50.09 -2.30
CA ALA A 22 18.46 -50.83 -2.95
C ALA A 22 18.07 -51.25 -4.37
N GLN A 23 17.63 -50.30 -5.20
CA GLN A 23 17.42 -50.56 -6.62
C GLN A 23 18.80 -50.68 -7.31
N SER A 24 19.37 -51.89 -7.28
CA SER A 24 20.61 -52.19 -7.99
C SER A 24 20.40 -51.97 -9.49
N LEU A 25 21.29 -51.20 -10.14
CA LEU A 25 21.26 -50.86 -11.56
C LEU A 25 20.69 -51.99 -12.42
N THR A 26 19.68 -51.70 -13.24
CA THR A 26 19.11 -52.66 -14.19
C THR A 26 20.20 -53.22 -15.12
N LYS A 27 19.96 -54.39 -15.72
CA LYS A 27 20.95 -55.04 -16.61
C LYS A 27 21.33 -54.14 -17.80
N GLN A 28 20.41 -53.31 -18.28
CA GLN A 28 20.66 -52.31 -19.32
C GLN A 28 21.54 -51.17 -18.80
N GLU A 29 21.25 -50.62 -17.62
CA GLU A 29 22.07 -49.57 -17.00
C GLU A 29 23.48 -50.06 -16.67
N ARG A 30 23.65 -51.28 -16.14
CA ARG A 30 24.99 -51.88 -15.94
C ARG A 30 25.77 -52.04 -17.24
N LYS A 31 25.08 -52.39 -18.34
CA LYS A 31 25.72 -52.54 -19.67
C LYS A 31 26.08 -51.19 -20.28
N ALA A 32 25.24 -50.17 -20.07
CA ALA A 32 25.51 -48.79 -20.45
C ALA A 32 26.70 -48.22 -19.66
N LEU A 33 26.72 -48.38 -18.34
CA LEU A 33 27.85 -47.99 -17.47
C LEU A 33 29.14 -48.69 -17.90
N LYS A 34 29.10 -50.00 -18.18
CA LYS A 34 30.28 -50.73 -18.69
C LYS A 34 30.79 -50.17 -20.02
N LYS A 35 29.89 -49.77 -20.92
CA LYS A 35 30.27 -49.12 -22.18
C LYS A 35 30.89 -47.76 -21.91
N GLU A 36 30.27 -46.92 -21.09
CA GLU A 36 30.79 -45.61 -20.69
C GLU A 36 32.18 -45.70 -20.05
N ILE A 37 32.35 -46.58 -19.06
CA ILE A 37 33.65 -46.86 -18.42
C ILE A 37 34.70 -47.30 -19.45
N LYS A 38 34.31 -48.12 -20.43
CA LYS A 38 35.22 -48.56 -21.50
C LYS A 38 35.61 -47.40 -22.43
N THR A 39 34.72 -46.46 -22.70
CA THR A 39 35.04 -45.22 -23.42
C THR A 39 35.96 -44.29 -22.60
N TYR A 40 35.72 -44.15 -21.30
CA TYR A 40 36.56 -43.34 -20.41
C TYR A 40 37.97 -43.91 -20.28
N LYS A 41 38.10 -45.24 -20.20
CA LYS A 41 39.40 -45.93 -20.15
C LYS A 41 40.21 -45.77 -21.45
N LYS A 42 39.55 -45.50 -22.59
CA LYS A 42 40.20 -45.26 -23.88
C LYS A 42 40.77 -43.84 -24.02
N ASN A 43 40.10 -42.82 -23.47
CA ASN A 43 40.55 -41.42 -23.48
C ASN A 43 40.43 -40.78 -22.09
N PRO A 44 41.39 -41.03 -21.18
CA PRO A 44 41.37 -40.52 -19.81
C PRO A 44 41.38 -38.99 -19.73
N GLU A 45 42.15 -38.32 -20.59
CA GLU A 45 42.29 -36.86 -20.61
C GLU A 45 40.97 -36.13 -20.93
N LYS A 46 40.19 -36.67 -21.87
CA LYS A 46 38.88 -36.11 -22.25
C LYS A 46 37.91 -36.17 -21.06
N TRP A 47 37.96 -37.25 -20.29
CA TRP A 47 37.11 -37.43 -19.11
C TRP A 47 37.50 -36.47 -17.98
N VAL A 48 38.79 -36.32 -17.70
CA VAL A 48 39.29 -35.34 -16.71
C VAL A 48 38.86 -33.92 -17.10
N LYS A 49 38.98 -33.55 -18.38
CA LYS A 49 38.53 -32.24 -18.88
C LYS A 49 37.02 -32.03 -18.68
N MET A 50 36.21 -33.05 -18.93
CA MET A 50 34.76 -33.01 -18.71
C MET A 50 34.41 -32.90 -17.23
N GLN A 51 35.06 -33.68 -16.36
CA GLN A 51 34.82 -33.62 -14.92
C GLN A 51 35.20 -32.27 -14.33
N ASN A 52 36.34 -31.70 -14.76
CA ASN A 52 36.75 -30.35 -14.37
C ASN A 52 35.74 -29.31 -14.84
N ARG A 53 35.24 -29.43 -16.08
CA ARG A 53 34.18 -28.53 -16.60
C ARG A 53 32.92 -28.63 -15.76
N HIS A 54 32.41 -29.82 -15.47
CA HIS A 54 31.22 -29.99 -14.63
C HIS A 54 31.46 -29.49 -13.21
N LYS A 55 32.67 -29.68 -12.66
CA LYS A 55 33.03 -29.13 -11.36
C LYS A 55 32.96 -27.60 -11.38
N THR A 56 33.47 -26.95 -12.43
CA THR A 56 33.35 -25.50 -12.64
C THR A 56 31.91 -25.05 -12.83
N GLU A 57 31.11 -25.73 -13.67
CA GLU A 57 29.68 -25.40 -13.84
C GLU A 57 28.89 -25.53 -12.54
N VAL A 58 29.17 -26.55 -11.72
CA VAL A 58 28.53 -26.71 -10.41
C VAL A 58 28.95 -25.62 -9.43
N THR A 59 30.22 -25.19 -9.44
CA THR A 59 30.66 -24.06 -8.60
C THR A 59 30.01 -22.76 -9.05
N ASP A 60 29.97 -22.49 -10.36
CA ASP A 60 29.40 -21.26 -10.90
C ASP A 60 27.89 -21.16 -10.62
N LEU A 61 27.15 -22.27 -10.81
CA LEU A 61 25.73 -22.35 -10.48
C LEU A 61 25.47 -22.23 -8.97
N SER A 62 26.35 -22.79 -8.14
CA SER A 62 26.26 -22.66 -6.68
C SER A 62 26.44 -21.19 -6.26
N ASP A 63 27.39 -20.49 -6.86
CA ASP A 63 27.64 -19.07 -6.61
C ASP A 63 26.47 -18.21 -7.10
N GLU A 64 25.90 -18.51 -8.27
CA GLU A 64 24.71 -17.82 -8.78
C GLU A 64 23.50 -18.04 -7.86
N ILE A 65 23.27 -19.26 -7.38
CA ILE A 65 22.21 -19.55 -6.40
C ILE A 65 22.42 -18.76 -5.11
N ALA A 66 23.66 -18.62 -4.64
CA ALA A 66 23.96 -17.83 -3.45
C ALA A 66 23.60 -16.35 -3.65
N VAL A 67 23.97 -15.78 -4.81
CA VAL A 67 23.63 -14.38 -5.17
C VAL A 67 22.11 -14.20 -5.29
N LEU A 68 21.42 -15.12 -5.98
CA LEU A 68 19.96 -15.05 -6.15
C LEU A 68 19.23 -15.18 -4.81
N LYS A 69 19.69 -16.05 -3.91
CA LYS A 69 19.15 -16.15 -2.54
C LYS A 69 19.35 -14.86 -1.75
N ALA A 70 20.53 -14.25 -1.84
CA ALA A 70 20.79 -12.96 -1.19
C ALA A 70 19.87 -11.87 -1.73
N LYS A 71 19.69 -11.79 -3.06
CA LYS A 71 18.78 -10.84 -3.69
C LYS A 71 17.32 -11.08 -3.27
N LEU A 72 16.88 -12.33 -3.22
CA LEU A 72 15.52 -12.68 -2.79
C LEU A 72 15.28 -12.35 -1.31
N ALA A 73 16.29 -12.50 -0.46
CA ALA A 73 16.22 -12.07 0.93
C ALA A 73 16.04 -10.53 1.01
N VAL A 74 16.83 -9.76 0.27
CA VAL A 74 16.72 -8.28 0.23
C VAL A 74 15.36 -7.84 -0.32
N THR A 75 14.89 -8.40 -1.42
CA THR A 75 13.57 -8.06 -1.97
C THR A 75 12.43 -8.45 -1.02
N ASN A 76 12.55 -9.54 -0.27
CA ASN A 76 11.57 -9.91 0.74
C ASN A 76 11.56 -8.92 1.91
N THR A 77 12.73 -8.45 2.36
CA THR A 77 12.80 -7.42 3.41
C THR A 77 12.21 -6.09 2.91
N GLU A 78 12.52 -5.66 1.69
CA GLU A 78 11.94 -4.45 1.09
C GLU A 78 10.42 -4.56 0.97
N LYS A 79 9.92 -5.73 0.54
CA LYS A 79 8.47 -5.99 0.45
C LYS A 79 7.80 -5.93 1.81
N GLN A 80 8.45 -6.45 2.85
CA GLN A 80 7.93 -6.38 4.21
C GLN A 80 7.87 -4.94 4.71
N GLU A 81 8.95 -4.18 4.53
CA GLU A 81 8.98 -2.76 4.90
C GLU A 81 7.90 -1.94 4.17
N LEU A 82 7.68 -2.23 2.88
CA LEU A 82 6.63 -1.57 2.11
C LEU A 82 5.23 -1.93 2.63
N ALA A 83 5.00 -3.19 3.00
CA ALA A 83 3.74 -3.64 3.59
C ALA A 83 3.48 -2.97 4.94
N ASP A 84 4.52 -2.82 5.77
CA ASP A 84 4.43 -2.14 7.06
C ASP A 84 4.12 -0.64 6.86
N LYS A 85 4.80 0.03 5.91
CA LYS A 85 4.51 1.43 5.53
C LYS A 85 3.09 1.61 5.02
N LEU A 86 2.62 0.70 4.18
CA LEU A 86 1.25 0.73 3.65
C LEU A 86 0.23 0.60 4.78
N THR A 87 0.47 -0.31 5.71
CA THR A 87 -0.40 -0.51 6.88
C THR A 87 -0.47 0.74 7.74
N ALA A 88 0.69 1.36 8.03
CA ALA A 88 0.75 2.62 8.78
C ALA A 88 0.03 3.77 8.06
N LEU A 89 0.20 3.89 6.73
CA LEU A 89 -0.46 4.91 5.93
C LEU A 89 -1.98 4.71 5.87
N MET A 90 -2.44 3.46 5.77
CA MET A 90 -3.86 3.13 5.79
C MET A 90 -4.50 3.49 7.15
N ALA A 91 -3.80 3.27 8.26
CA ALA A 91 -4.27 3.68 9.58
C ALA A 91 -4.41 5.22 9.66
N GLN A 92 -3.39 5.97 9.23
CA GLN A 92 -3.46 7.43 9.19
C GLN A 92 -4.61 7.95 8.30
N TYR A 93 -4.82 7.31 7.14
CA TYR A 93 -5.91 7.68 6.25
C TYR A 93 -7.29 7.40 6.88
N ALA A 94 -7.44 6.30 7.61
CA ALA A 94 -8.67 5.98 8.31
C ALA A 94 -8.98 7.01 9.41
N ASP A 95 -7.98 7.41 10.20
CA ASP A 95 -8.12 8.43 11.24
C ASP A 95 -8.48 9.79 10.63
N LEU A 96 -7.78 10.21 9.57
CA LEU A 96 -8.06 11.45 8.86
C LEU A 96 -9.49 11.46 8.30
N LYS A 97 -9.90 10.35 7.67
CA LYS A 97 -11.26 10.19 7.12
C LYS A 97 -12.33 10.24 8.21
N ALA A 98 -12.06 9.69 9.39
CA ALA A 98 -12.98 9.76 10.53
C ALA A 98 -13.07 11.17 11.13
N SER A 99 -11.98 11.94 11.10
CA SER A 99 -11.93 13.32 11.59
C SER A 99 -12.56 14.36 10.64
N MET A 100 -12.73 13.99 9.36
CA MET A 100 -13.29 14.90 8.35
C MET A 100 -14.77 15.19 8.61
N PRO A 101 -15.19 16.47 8.56
CA PRO A 101 -16.60 16.83 8.64
C PRO A 101 -17.39 16.11 7.55
N SER A 102 -18.41 15.36 7.94
CA SER A 102 -19.32 14.67 7.02
C SER A 102 -20.56 15.52 6.80
N THR A 103 -20.97 15.69 5.54
CA THR A 103 -22.26 16.26 5.17
C THR A 103 -23.41 15.26 5.29
N LYS A 104 -23.10 13.96 5.47
CA LYS A 104 -24.12 12.93 5.69
C LYS A 104 -24.64 13.02 7.11
N LEU A 105 -25.96 13.10 7.26
CA LEU A 105 -26.64 12.96 8.53
C LEU A 105 -26.36 11.58 9.13
N PRO A 106 -26.00 11.50 10.42
CA PRO A 106 -25.81 10.21 11.07
C PRO A 106 -27.18 9.55 11.31
N ASN A 107 -27.16 8.23 11.52
CA ASN A 107 -28.37 7.48 11.83
C ASN A 107 -28.93 7.87 13.21
N GLY A 108 -30.26 7.84 13.35
CA GLY A 108 -30.97 8.16 14.59
C GLY A 108 -31.56 9.58 14.59
N THR A 109 -31.96 10.06 15.76
CA THR A 109 -32.51 11.41 15.92
C THR A 109 -31.36 12.42 16.03
N VAL A 110 -31.31 13.34 15.07
CA VAL A 110 -30.37 14.48 15.09
C VAL A 110 -31.09 15.79 14.89
N TYR A 111 -30.52 16.84 15.47
CA TYR A 111 -31.00 18.21 15.35
C TYR A 111 -29.96 19.00 14.56
N GLN A 112 -30.41 19.67 13.50
CA GLN A 112 -29.56 20.56 12.70
C GLN A 112 -30.04 21.99 12.88
N VAL A 113 -29.10 22.93 12.98
CA VAL A 113 -29.40 24.36 12.97
C VAL A 113 -29.30 24.84 11.54
N GLN A 114 -30.42 25.25 10.97
CA GLN A 114 -30.48 25.84 9.64
C GLN A 114 -30.44 27.36 9.75
N MET A 115 -29.60 27.99 8.93
CA MET A 115 -29.45 29.45 8.89
C MET A 115 -30.71 30.15 8.36
N GLY A 116 -31.36 29.57 7.34
CA GLY A 116 -32.62 30.05 6.80
C GLY A 116 -33.04 29.30 5.53
N TYR A 117 -34.15 29.72 4.93
CA TYR A 117 -34.65 29.21 3.65
C TYR A 117 -34.74 30.37 2.66
N TYR A 118 -33.86 30.38 1.65
CA TYR A 118 -33.65 31.52 0.77
C TYR A 118 -34.00 31.14 -0.68
N GLN A 119 -34.75 31.99 -1.37
CA GLN A 119 -35.19 31.74 -2.75
C GLN A 119 -34.13 32.12 -3.79
N TYR A 120 -33.32 33.16 -3.52
CA TYR A 120 -32.39 33.75 -4.48
C TYR A 120 -30.92 33.58 -4.11
N LEU A 121 -30.64 33.01 -2.93
CA LEU A 121 -29.28 32.73 -2.49
C LEU A 121 -28.92 31.31 -2.90
N ASP A 122 -27.97 31.18 -3.82
CA ASP A 122 -27.45 29.89 -4.25
C ASP A 122 -26.01 29.70 -3.77
N LEU A 123 -25.86 28.90 -2.71
CA LEU A 123 -24.54 28.51 -2.19
C LEU A 123 -24.12 27.12 -2.68
N MET A 124 -24.88 26.48 -3.58
CA MET A 124 -24.60 25.13 -4.05
C MET A 124 -23.26 25.02 -4.77
N SER A 125 -22.86 26.09 -5.48
CA SER A 125 -21.54 26.22 -6.11
C SER A 125 -20.39 26.06 -5.11
N PHE A 126 -20.60 26.45 -3.85
CA PHE A 126 -19.59 26.35 -2.78
C PHE A 126 -19.58 24.99 -2.08
N ASN A 127 -20.56 24.11 -2.30
CA ASN A 127 -20.63 22.78 -1.66
C ASN A 127 -19.52 21.82 -2.13
N ALA A 128 -18.84 22.12 -3.23
CA ALA A 128 -17.69 21.33 -3.70
C ALA A 128 -16.51 21.36 -2.72
N GLN A 129 -16.41 22.40 -1.89
CA GLN A 129 -15.43 22.51 -0.82
C GLN A 129 -16.16 22.61 0.52
N LEU A 130 -15.78 21.78 1.49
CA LEU A 130 -16.31 21.89 2.85
C LEU A 130 -15.96 23.26 3.43
N LYS A 131 -16.92 24.18 3.46
CA LYS A 131 -16.79 25.46 4.16
C LYS A 131 -17.21 25.25 5.60
N THR A 132 -16.24 25.28 6.51
CA THR A 132 -16.49 25.19 7.94
C THR A 132 -16.55 26.60 8.54
N ILE A 133 -17.36 26.75 9.59
CA ILE A 133 -17.31 27.93 10.45
C ILE A 133 -16.30 27.63 11.56
N LYS A 134 -15.25 28.45 11.64
CA LYS A 134 -14.22 28.34 12.67
C LYS A 134 -14.26 29.57 13.56
N ALA A 135 -14.29 29.37 14.87
CA ALA A 135 -14.07 30.45 15.84
C ALA A 135 -12.59 30.48 16.22
N GLU A 136 -11.98 31.66 16.16
CA GLU A 136 -10.59 31.90 16.54
C GLU A 136 -10.53 33.02 17.57
N GLU A 137 -9.69 32.86 18.58
CA GLU A 137 -9.40 33.91 19.55
C GLU A 137 -8.16 34.68 19.10
N VAL A 138 -8.31 36.00 18.94
CA VAL A 138 -7.26 36.91 18.48
C VAL A 138 -7.37 38.18 19.29
N ASP A 139 -6.26 38.58 19.93
CA ASP A 139 -6.14 39.81 20.72
C ASP A 139 -7.25 39.99 21.77
N GLY A 140 -7.67 38.89 22.42
CA GLY A 140 -8.73 38.89 23.43
C GLY A 140 -10.16 39.01 22.88
N ALA A 141 -10.32 39.01 21.55
CA ALA A 141 -11.61 38.97 20.87
C ALA A 141 -11.81 37.66 20.10
N LYS A 142 -13.06 37.32 19.79
CA LYS A 142 -13.39 36.16 18.97
C LYS A 142 -13.71 36.61 17.55
N ARG A 143 -13.06 36.02 16.56
CA ARG A 143 -13.42 36.16 15.14
C ARG A 143 -13.96 34.84 14.61
N TYR A 144 -14.92 34.93 13.69
CA TYR A 144 -15.52 33.77 13.03
C TYR A 144 -15.14 33.79 11.55
N VAL A 145 -14.51 32.71 11.08
CA VAL A 145 -14.04 32.55 9.70
C VAL A 145 -14.92 31.51 9.02
N ILE A 146 -15.35 31.83 7.79
CA ILE A 146 -16.19 30.94 6.98
C ILE A 146 -15.41 30.57 5.72
N GLY A 147 -14.75 29.41 5.77
CA GLY A 147 -14.02 28.85 4.63
C GLY A 147 -12.81 29.65 4.13
N HIS A 148 -12.15 29.08 3.13
CA HIS A 148 -11.03 29.68 2.39
C HIS A 148 -11.32 29.61 0.89
N PHE A 149 -10.77 30.56 0.13
CA PHE A 149 -11.02 30.71 -1.30
C PHE A 149 -9.69 30.91 -2.03
N GLU A 150 -9.54 30.26 -3.18
CA GLU A 150 -8.37 30.42 -4.05
C GLU A 150 -8.49 31.67 -4.93
N ASN A 151 -9.73 32.04 -5.28
CA ASN A 151 -10.03 33.19 -6.13
C ASN A 151 -10.63 34.33 -5.29
N LEU A 152 -10.14 35.56 -5.51
CA LEU A 152 -10.62 36.76 -4.84
C LEU A 152 -12.10 37.05 -5.17
N MET A 153 -12.50 36.92 -6.43
CA MET A 153 -13.86 37.21 -6.87
C MET A 153 -14.86 36.28 -6.18
N ASP A 154 -14.52 35.00 -6.04
CA ASP A 154 -15.35 34.02 -5.33
C ASP A 154 -15.49 34.39 -3.85
N ALA A 155 -14.40 34.82 -3.21
CA ALA A 155 -14.41 35.26 -1.82
C ALA A 155 -15.30 36.51 -1.62
N VAL A 156 -15.24 37.45 -2.57
CA VAL A 156 -16.00 38.69 -2.52
C VAL A 156 -17.48 38.44 -2.78
N GLN A 157 -17.80 37.61 -3.78
CA GLN A 157 -19.17 37.19 -4.04
C GLN A 157 -19.76 36.52 -2.79
N PHE A 158 -19.04 35.55 -2.23
CA PHE A 158 -19.45 34.88 -1.00
C PHE A 158 -19.61 35.86 0.17
N SER A 159 -18.70 36.83 0.32
CA SER A 159 -18.85 37.87 1.35
C SER A 159 -20.12 38.71 1.17
N ASN A 160 -20.50 39.04 -0.07
CA ASN A 160 -21.74 39.78 -0.36
C ASN A 160 -22.99 38.93 -0.09
N ASP A 161 -22.93 37.65 -0.42
CA ASP A 161 -23.97 36.68 -0.12
C ASP A 161 -24.18 36.57 1.40
N ILE A 162 -23.10 36.47 2.18
CA ILE A 162 -23.13 36.48 3.65
C ILE A 162 -23.67 37.79 4.23
N LYS A 163 -23.39 38.94 3.61
CA LYS A 163 -24.01 40.22 4.01
C LYS A 163 -25.51 40.23 3.80
N THR A 164 -25.98 39.68 2.67
CA THR A 164 -27.41 39.55 2.35
C THR A 164 -28.15 38.68 3.37
N LEU A 165 -27.44 37.74 4.01
CA LEU A 165 -27.95 36.91 5.10
C LEU A 165 -28.09 37.64 6.45
N GLY A 166 -27.60 38.88 6.56
CA GLY A 166 -27.70 39.71 7.76
C GLY A 166 -26.38 39.89 8.52
N ILE A 167 -25.26 39.38 8.02
CA ILE A 167 -23.93 39.60 8.62
C ILE A 167 -23.25 40.76 7.87
N SER A 168 -23.66 41.99 8.18
CA SER A 168 -23.21 43.22 7.50
C SER A 168 -21.70 43.40 7.49
N ASP A 169 -21.04 42.95 8.55
CA ASP A 169 -19.61 43.18 8.81
C ASP A 169 -18.74 42.08 8.20
N ALA A 170 -19.28 41.18 7.38
CA ALA A 170 -18.46 40.20 6.66
C ALA A 170 -17.50 40.90 5.69
N PHE A 171 -16.23 40.49 5.68
CA PHE A 171 -15.22 41.04 4.77
C PHE A 171 -14.21 39.98 4.36
N VAL A 172 -13.50 40.24 3.25
CA VAL A 172 -12.44 39.37 2.75
C VAL A 172 -11.09 39.83 3.28
N SER A 173 -10.33 38.90 3.85
CA SER A 173 -8.94 39.12 4.26
C SER A 173 -8.00 38.23 3.46
N GLN A 174 -6.89 38.77 2.99
CA GLN A 174 -5.86 38.01 2.29
C GLN A 174 -4.81 37.46 3.25
N TYR A 175 -4.38 36.22 2.99
CA TYR A 175 -3.25 35.59 3.65
C TYR A 175 -2.26 35.09 2.60
N ILE A 176 -0.98 35.33 2.83
CA ILE A 176 0.13 34.82 2.01
C ILE A 176 1.03 34.01 2.93
N ASN A 177 1.25 32.73 2.59
CA ASN A 177 2.06 31.80 3.39
C ASN A 177 1.62 31.70 4.87
N GLY A 178 0.33 31.86 5.14
CA GLY A 178 -0.24 31.81 6.50
C GLY A 178 -0.20 33.14 7.26
N GLU A 179 0.40 34.19 6.71
CA GLU A 179 0.44 35.52 7.33
C GLU A 179 -0.60 36.45 6.71
N ARG A 180 -1.29 37.23 7.55
CA ARG A 180 -2.32 38.18 7.09
C ARG A 180 -1.67 39.40 6.45
N VAL A 181 -2.12 39.76 5.25
CA VAL A 181 -1.75 41.03 4.62
C VAL A 181 -2.65 42.13 5.17
N MET A 182 -2.12 42.95 6.08
CA MET A 182 -2.92 43.98 6.80
C MET A 182 -3.41 45.11 5.88
N GLU A 183 -2.65 45.43 4.84
CA GLU A 183 -2.97 46.51 3.89
C GLU A 183 -3.93 46.06 2.77
N PHE A 184 -4.30 44.78 2.76
CA PHE A 184 -5.17 44.24 1.72
C PHE A 184 -6.59 44.81 1.82
N ASP A 185 -7.07 45.33 0.70
CA ASP A 185 -8.43 45.79 0.50
C ASP A 185 -9.00 45.10 -0.74
N ALA A 186 -10.03 44.28 -0.53
CA ALA A 186 -10.64 43.51 -1.60
C ALA A 186 -11.25 44.39 -2.70
N MET A 187 -11.80 45.56 -2.35
CA MET A 187 -12.43 46.45 -3.32
C MET A 187 -11.38 47.08 -4.24
N LYS A 188 -10.27 47.56 -3.66
CA LYS A 188 -9.14 48.09 -4.45
C LYS A 188 -8.46 47.03 -5.31
N ALA A 189 -8.44 45.78 -4.84
CA ALA A 189 -7.84 44.67 -5.55
C ALA A 189 -8.68 44.17 -6.73
N ILE A 190 -9.99 44.47 -6.77
CA ILE A 190 -10.87 44.15 -7.92
C ILE A 190 -10.88 45.28 -8.96
N GLU A 191 -10.62 46.52 -8.54
CA GLU A 191 -10.60 47.69 -9.43
C GLU A 191 -9.33 47.79 -10.31
N ASN A 192 -8.28 47.04 -9.99
CA ASN A 192 -7.02 46.95 -10.76
C ASN A 192 -6.97 45.71 -11.63
#